data_AF-A5CJ74-F1
#
_entry.id   AF-A5CJ74-F1
#
_cell.length_a   1.000
_cell.length_b   1.000
_cell.length_c   1.000
_cell.angle_alpha   90.00
_cell.angle_beta   90.00
_cell.angle_gamma   90.00
#
_symmetry.space_group_name_H-M   'P 1'
#
loop_
_entity.id
_entity.type
_entity.pdbx_description
1 polymer ?
#
loop_
_entity_poly.entity_id
_entity_poly.type
_entity_poly.pdbx_seq_one_letter_code
_entity_poly.pdbx_strand_id
1 'polypeptide(L)'
;KPEEAVATRVVLGPGTGLGVAGLVRTRHAWVPVPGEGGHIDIGPRTERDYQIFPHIERIEGRVTGEQILSGRGLRNLYLGICAADKITPTLETPVDITSAGLDGSNPQAAETLDLFATYLGRLAGDLALIFMAHGGVYLSGGIPVRILSALKAGSFRA
;
A
#
# COMPACT_ATOMS: atom_id res chain seq x y z
N LYS A 1 -26.13 -13.68 10.57
CA LYS A 1 -24.72 -13.25 10.37
C LYS A 1 -23.86 -14.47 10.60
N PRO A 2 -22.93 -14.84 9.72
CA PRO A 2 -21.97 -15.89 10.05
C PRO A 2 -21.24 -15.44 11.33
N GLU A 3 -21.02 -16.35 12.27
CA GLU A 3 -20.17 -16.09 13.44
C GLU A 3 -18.84 -15.53 12.92
N GLU A 4 -18.49 -14.33 13.38
CA GLU A 4 -17.21 -13.73 13.07
C GLU A 4 -16.14 -14.66 13.64
N ALA A 5 -15.40 -15.36 12.78
CA ALA A 5 -14.40 -16.31 13.22
C ALA A 5 -13.43 -15.59 14.16
N VAL A 6 -13.39 -16.03 15.43
CA VAL A 6 -12.51 -15.44 16.43
C VAL A 6 -11.09 -15.91 16.12
N ALA A 7 -10.41 -15.16 15.25
CA ALA A 7 -9.11 -15.50 14.71
C ALA A 7 -8.21 -14.27 14.61
N THR A 8 -6.91 -14.51 14.41
CA THR A 8 -5.90 -13.46 14.25
C THR A 8 -6.28 -12.49 13.13
N ARG A 9 -6.00 -11.21 13.34
CA ARG A 9 -6.19 -10.13 12.37
C ARG A 9 -4.87 -9.44 12.13
N VAL A 10 -4.76 -8.78 10.98
CA VAL A 10 -3.64 -7.85 10.72
C VAL A 10 -4.20 -6.49 10.32
N VAL A 11 -3.53 -5.45 10.77
CA VAL A 11 -3.85 -4.06 10.48
C VAL A 11 -2.69 -3.44 9.73
N LEU A 12 -2.97 -2.77 8.61
CA LEU A 12 -2.03 -1.93 7.88
C LEU A 12 -2.57 -0.52 7.82
N GLY A 13 -1.72 0.49 8.03
CA GLY A 13 -2.12 1.88 8.08
C GLY A 13 -1.25 2.82 7.26
N PRO A 14 -1.47 2.96 5.95
CA PRO A 14 -0.83 4.00 5.15
C PRO A 14 -1.25 5.41 5.60
N GLY A 15 -0.26 6.22 5.98
CA GLY A 15 -0.40 7.60 6.43
C GLY A 15 0.86 8.40 6.12
N THR A 16 1.43 9.11 7.10
CA THR A 16 2.76 9.73 6.93
C THR A 16 3.84 8.68 6.64
N GLY A 17 3.72 7.52 7.28
CA GLY A 17 4.49 6.30 7.05
C GLY A 17 3.56 5.11 6.81
N LEU A 18 4.02 3.89 7.11
CA LEU A 18 3.26 2.65 6.97
C LEU A 18 3.29 1.83 8.26
N GLY A 19 2.27 1.99 9.10
CA GLY A 19 2.12 1.18 10.31
C GLY A 19 1.61 -0.21 10.00
N VAL A 20 2.13 -1.24 10.68
CA VAL A 20 1.66 -2.63 10.60
C VAL A 20 1.61 -3.24 12.00
N ALA A 21 0.50 -3.91 12.33
CA ALA A 21 0.39 -4.66 13.59
C ALA A 21 -0.51 -5.88 13.44
N GLY A 22 -0.17 -6.95 14.15
CA GLY A 22 -1.04 -8.11 14.34
C GLY A 22 -1.99 -7.88 15.51
N LEU A 23 -3.16 -8.52 15.49
CA LEU A 23 -4.06 -8.62 16.64
C LEU A 23 -4.43 -10.08 16.83
N VAL A 24 -3.79 -10.71 17.83
CA VAL A 24 -3.94 -12.15 18.11
C VAL A 24 -4.97 -12.33 19.21
N ARG A 25 -5.83 -13.35 19.04
CA ARG A 25 -6.77 -13.75 20.10
C ARG A 25 -6.11 -14.79 21.00
N THR A 26 -6.00 -14.48 22.29
CA THR A 26 -5.79 -15.51 23.33
C THR A 26 -7.15 -15.98 23.87
N ARG A 27 -7.17 -17.02 24.72
CA ARG A 27 -8.43 -17.50 25.36
C ARG A 27 -9.19 -16.37 26.07
N HIS A 28 -8.50 -15.35 26.58
CA HIS A 28 -9.09 -14.36 27.49
C HIS A 28 -9.08 -12.94 26.93
N ALA A 29 -8.05 -12.52 26.17
CA ALA A 29 -7.98 -11.17 25.61
C ALA A 29 -7.59 -11.13 24.12
N TRP A 30 -7.80 -9.97 23.51
CA TRP A 30 -7.12 -9.59 22.27
C TRP A 30 -5.76 -8.98 22.65
N VAL A 31 -4.70 -9.41 21.98
CA VAL A 31 -3.33 -8.97 22.25
C VAL A 31 -2.78 -8.34 20.98
N PRO A 32 -2.45 -7.03 21.00
CA PRO A 32 -1.76 -6.40 19.88
C PRO A 32 -0.32 -6.90 19.82
N VAL A 33 0.13 -7.23 18.61
CA VAL A 33 1.51 -7.59 18.30
C VAL A 33 2.10 -6.44 17.49
N PRO A 34 2.86 -5.51 18.12
CA PRO A 34 3.48 -4.41 17.42
C PRO A 34 4.63 -4.93 16.55
N GLY A 35 4.95 -4.18 15.50
CA GLY A 35 6.11 -4.46 14.66
C GLY A 35 6.33 -3.41 13.58
N GLU A 36 7.45 -3.55 12.87
CA GLU A 36 7.88 -2.64 11.81
C GLU A 36 7.60 -3.23 10.42
N GLY A 37 6.42 -3.86 10.26
CA GLY A 37 6.05 -4.56 9.03
C GLY A 37 5.99 -3.64 7.80
N GLY A 38 5.90 -2.32 7.98
CA GLY A 38 5.99 -1.36 6.88
C GLY A 38 7.40 -1.21 6.30
N HIS A 39 8.43 -1.64 7.01
CA HIS A 39 9.83 -1.55 6.60
C HIS A 39 10.37 -2.84 5.95
N ILE A 40 9.51 -3.83 5.68
CA ILE A 40 9.90 -5.02 4.90
C ILE A 40 10.14 -4.64 3.44
N ASP A 41 10.97 -5.43 2.75
CA ASP A 41 11.26 -5.20 1.34
C ASP A 41 10.08 -5.55 0.45
N ILE A 42 9.84 -4.70 -0.54
CA ILE A 42 8.95 -4.97 -1.65
C ILE A 42 9.75 -4.89 -2.95
N GLY A 43 9.33 -5.66 -3.95
CA GLY A 43 10.07 -5.81 -5.20
C GLY A 43 9.14 -5.90 -6.41
N PRO A 44 9.72 -5.73 -7.62
CA PRO A 44 8.97 -5.82 -8.85
C PRO A 44 8.47 -7.25 -9.09
N ARG A 45 7.24 -7.39 -9.62
CA ARG A 45 6.64 -8.67 -10.04
C ARG A 45 6.17 -8.67 -11.49
N THR A 46 6.01 -7.50 -12.10
CA THR A 46 5.55 -7.35 -13.49
C THR A 46 6.61 -6.65 -14.34
N GLU A 47 6.52 -6.77 -15.67
CA GLU A 47 7.39 -6.04 -16.59
C GLU A 47 7.30 -4.52 -16.35
N ARG A 48 6.10 -4.01 -16.05
CA ARG A 48 5.90 -2.61 -15.72
C ARG A 48 6.57 -2.24 -14.39
N ASP A 49 6.51 -3.14 -13.40
CA ASP A 49 7.24 -2.95 -12.14
C ASP A 49 8.75 -2.84 -12.39
N TYR A 50 9.33 -3.68 -13.26
CA TYR A 50 10.75 -3.62 -13.60
C TYR A 50 11.17 -2.32 -14.31
N GLN A 51 10.25 -1.64 -14.98
CA GLN A 51 10.48 -0.31 -15.56
C GLN A 51 10.44 0.79 -14.48
N ILE A 52 9.55 0.66 -13.49
CA ILE A 52 9.32 1.70 -12.47
C ILE A 52 10.29 1.61 -11.30
N PHE A 53 10.52 0.41 -10.74
CA PHE A 53 11.31 0.19 -9.52
C PHE A 53 12.75 0.73 -9.57
N PRO A 54 13.46 0.79 -10.71
CA PRO A 54 14.75 1.47 -10.82
C PRO A 54 14.72 2.95 -10.45
N HIS A 55 13.55 3.60 -10.56
CA HIS A 55 13.36 5.03 -10.31
C HIS A 55 12.79 5.36 -8.91
N ILE A 56 12.46 4.33 -8.12
CA ILE A 56 11.96 4.51 -6.76
C ILE A 56 13.11 4.81 -5.81
N GLU A 57 12.94 5.81 -4.94
CA GLU A 57 13.92 6.16 -3.91
C GLU A 57 14.23 4.96 -3.00
N ARG A 58 15.53 4.73 -2.73
CA ARG A 58 16.01 3.62 -1.92
C ARG A 58 16.57 4.13 -0.60
N ILE A 59 16.28 3.41 0.49
CA ILE A 59 16.96 3.57 1.77
C ILE A 59 17.94 2.41 1.92
N GLU A 60 19.24 2.72 2.03
CA GLU A 60 20.30 1.70 2.21
C GLU A 60 20.25 0.58 1.14
N GLY A 61 19.88 0.93 -0.09
CA GLY A 61 19.75 -0.01 -1.21
C GLY A 61 18.43 -0.78 -1.27
N ARG A 62 17.52 -0.57 -0.30
CA ARG A 62 16.23 -1.26 -0.17
C ARG A 62 15.06 -0.38 -0.60
N VAL A 63 14.04 -1.00 -1.17
CA VAL A 63 12.71 -0.39 -1.37
C VAL A 63 11.76 -1.05 -0.39
N THR A 64 11.43 -0.33 0.68
CA THR A 64 10.52 -0.84 1.71
C THR A 64 9.07 -0.59 1.36
N GLY A 65 8.14 -1.29 2.01
CA GLY A 65 6.70 -1.01 1.92
C GLY A 65 6.40 0.48 2.09
N GLU A 66 6.96 1.12 3.11
CA GLU A 66 6.75 2.55 3.41
C GLU A 66 7.21 3.50 2.28
N GLN A 67 8.24 3.13 1.53
CA GLN A 67 8.74 3.93 0.40
C GLN A 67 7.77 4.04 -0.77
N ILE A 68 6.71 3.21 -0.78
CA ILE A 68 5.66 3.25 -1.80
C ILE A 68 4.27 3.46 -1.17
N LEU A 69 3.99 2.80 -0.05
CA LEU A 69 2.67 2.71 0.58
C LEU A 69 2.51 3.69 1.75
N SER A 70 2.93 4.94 1.53
CA SER A 70 2.75 6.06 2.46
C SER A 70 2.43 7.34 1.68
N GLY A 71 2.19 8.46 2.36
CA GLY A 71 1.95 9.74 1.69
C GLY A 71 3.16 10.17 0.86
N ARG A 72 4.37 10.02 1.42
CA ARG A 72 5.62 10.28 0.68
C ARG A 72 5.84 9.21 -0.38
N GLY A 73 5.52 7.95 -0.07
CA GLY A 73 5.66 6.84 -0.99
C GLY A 73 4.76 6.92 -2.22
N LEU A 74 3.55 7.47 -2.07
CA LEU A 74 2.63 7.72 -3.18
C LEU A 74 3.22 8.72 -4.18
N ARG A 75 3.87 9.78 -3.67
CA ARG A 75 4.62 10.72 -4.50
C ARG A 75 5.84 10.05 -5.14
N ASN A 76 6.59 9.25 -4.38
CA ASN A 76 7.75 8.52 -4.89
C ASN A 76 7.36 7.59 -6.05
N LEU A 77 6.24 6.88 -5.91
CA LEU A 77 5.68 6.02 -6.96
C LEU A 77 5.29 6.82 -8.21
N TYR A 78 4.58 7.93 -8.05
CA TYR A 78 4.23 8.82 -9.16
C TYR A 78 5.47 9.32 -9.91
N LEU A 79 6.50 9.77 -9.19
CA LEU A 79 7.75 10.21 -9.81
C LEU A 79 8.48 9.07 -10.52
N GLY A 80 8.48 7.87 -9.93
CA GLY A 80 9.05 6.67 -10.56
C GLY A 80 8.35 6.30 -11.87
N ILE A 81 7.01 6.41 -11.90
CA ILE A 81 6.20 6.21 -13.11
C ILE A 81 6.52 7.28 -14.16
N CYS A 82 6.52 8.57 -13.78
CA CYS A 82 6.87 9.65 -14.71
C CYS A 82 8.28 9.48 -15.30
N ALA A 83 9.26 9.05 -14.49
CA ALA A 83 10.61 8.79 -14.94
C ALA A 83 10.69 7.61 -15.91
N ALA A 84 9.98 6.51 -15.62
CA ALA A 84 9.89 5.35 -16.52
C ALA A 84 9.26 5.73 -17.87
N ASP A 85 8.26 6.61 -17.85
CA ASP A 85 7.56 7.10 -19.04
C ASP A 85 8.29 8.25 -19.76
N LYS A 86 9.36 8.78 -19.16
CA LYS A 86 10.11 9.96 -19.65
C LYS A 86 9.22 11.21 -19.78
N ILE A 87 8.30 11.41 -18.84
CA ILE A 87 7.40 12.56 -18.78
C ILE A 87 7.78 13.47 -17.61
N THR A 88 7.70 14.78 -17.82
CA THR A 88 7.90 15.75 -16.74
C THR A 88 6.72 15.70 -15.76
N PRO A 89 6.95 15.44 -14.47
CA PRO A 89 5.88 15.43 -13.48
C PRO A 89 5.30 16.84 -13.31
N THR A 90 3.96 16.93 -13.23
CA THR A 90 3.23 18.20 -13.08
C THR A 90 2.54 18.33 -11.72
N LEU A 91 2.50 17.25 -10.94
CA LEU A 91 1.87 17.20 -9.62
C LEU A 91 2.94 17.12 -8.53
N GLU A 92 2.79 17.93 -7.48
CA GLU A 92 3.81 18.03 -6.43
C GLU A 92 3.43 17.30 -5.15
N THR A 93 2.15 17.38 -4.74
CA THR A 93 1.72 16.88 -3.43
C THR A 93 0.95 15.55 -3.55
N PRO A 94 0.95 14.72 -2.48
CA PRO A 94 0.16 13.49 -2.47
C PRO A 94 -1.34 13.74 -2.70
N VAL A 95 -1.86 14.89 -2.23
CA VAL A 95 -3.27 15.26 -2.41
C VAL A 95 -3.58 15.53 -3.88
N ASP A 96 -2.71 16.25 -4.59
CA ASP A 96 -2.90 16.55 -6.02
C ASP A 96 -2.84 15.27 -6.85
N ILE A 97 -1.89 14.38 -6.54
CA ILE A 97 -1.77 13.07 -7.20
C ILE A 97 -3.03 12.23 -6.95
N THR A 98 -3.51 12.14 -5.70
CA THR A 98 -4.75 11.39 -5.44
C THR A 98 -5.96 11.98 -6.14
N SER A 99 -6.08 13.31 -6.19
CA SER A 99 -7.22 13.97 -6.85
C SER A 99 -7.20 13.72 -8.36
N ALA A 100 -6.05 13.98 -9.00
CA ALA A 100 -5.88 13.81 -10.43
C ALA A 100 -5.94 12.34 -10.89
N GLY A 101 -5.53 11.41 -10.02
CA GLY A 101 -5.67 9.98 -10.29
C GLY A 101 -7.11 9.49 -10.19
N LEU A 102 -7.90 10.06 -9.27
CA LEU A 102 -9.30 9.68 -9.08
C LEU A 102 -10.23 10.27 -10.14
N ASP A 103 -9.98 11.50 -10.59
CA ASP A 103 -10.76 12.14 -11.66
C ASP A 103 -10.27 11.77 -13.07
N GLY A 104 -9.11 11.12 -13.17
CA GLY A 104 -8.52 10.66 -14.43
C GLY A 104 -7.87 11.77 -15.27
N SER A 105 -7.67 12.96 -14.72
CA SER A 105 -7.04 14.09 -15.41
C SER A 105 -5.53 13.92 -15.65
N ASN A 106 -4.88 12.99 -14.93
CA ASN A 106 -3.48 12.64 -15.14
C ASN A 106 -3.27 11.12 -15.23
N PRO A 107 -2.81 10.58 -16.38
CA PRO A 107 -2.63 9.13 -16.57
C PRO A 107 -1.64 8.50 -15.59
N GLN A 108 -0.51 9.16 -15.30
CA GLN A 108 0.50 8.66 -14.37
C GLN A 108 -0.02 8.65 -12.92
N ALA A 109 -0.84 9.63 -12.55
CA ALA A 109 -1.50 9.67 -11.25
C ALA A 109 -2.55 8.56 -11.12
N ALA A 110 -3.31 8.28 -12.18
CA ALA A 110 -4.27 7.18 -12.20
C ALA A 110 -3.55 5.82 -12.06
N GLU A 111 -2.46 5.61 -12.80
CA GLU A 111 -1.60 4.43 -12.64
C GLU A 111 -0.99 4.35 -11.23
N THR A 112 -0.60 5.49 -10.65
CA THR A 112 -0.09 5.54 -9.27
C THR A 112 -1.10 4.96 -8.30
N LEU A 113 -2.39 5.30 -8.40
CA LEU A 113 -3.43 4.78 -7.51
C LEU A 113 -3.69 3.29 -7.74
N ASP A 114 -3.66 2.84 -8.98
CA ASP A 114 -3.83 1.44 -9.35
C ASP A 114 -2.69 0.56 -8.79
N LEU A 115 -1.45 0.97 -9.00
CA LEU A 115 -0.28 0.28 -8.48
C LEU A 115 -0.17 0.40 -6.95
N PHE A 116 -0.53 1.54 -6.36
CA PHE A 116 -0.61 1.68 -4.89
C PHE A 116 -1.60 0.67 -4.31
N ALA A 117 -2.80 0.54 -4.90
CA ALA A 117 -3.80 -0.43 -4.47
C ALA A 117 -3.27 -1.87 -4.62
N THR A 118 -2.64 -2.17 -5.76
CA THR A 118 -2.03 -3.48 -6.04
C THR A 118 -0.95 -3.83 -5.02
N TYR A 119 0.00 -2.94 -4.76
CA TYR A 119 1.10 -3.19 -3.83
C TYR A 119 0.61 -3.26 -2.37
N LEU A 120 -0.40 -2.47 -2.01
CA LEU A 120 -1.03 -2.57 -0.69
C LEU A 120 -1.73 -3.92 -0.52
N GLY A 121 -2.41 -4.40 -1.57
CA GLY A 121 -3.03 -5.72 -1.63
C GLY A 121 -2.02 -6.85 -1.47
N ARG A 122 -0.90 -6.78 -2.19
CA ARG A 122 0.21 -7.74 -2.09
C ARG A 122 0.77 -7.80 -0.67
N LEU A 123 1.12 -6.64 -0.10
CA LEU A 123 1.65 -6.57 1.27
C LEU A 123 0.63 -7.07 2.30
N ALA A 124 -0.65 -6.70 2.14
CA ALA A 124 -1.73 -7.19 3.00
C ALA A 124 -1.90 -8.71 2.91
N GLY A 125 -1.79 -9.29 1.71
CA GLY A 125 -1.84 -10.74 1.49
C GLY A 125 -0.65 -11.46 2.12
N ASP A 126 0.57 -10.95 1.91
CA ASP A 126 1.79 -11.51 2.50
C ASP A 126 1.70 -11.48 4.05
N LEU A 127 1.23 -10.36 4.62
CA LEU A 127 1.00 -10.25 6.06
C LEU A 127 -0.14 -11.14 6.56
N ALA A 128 -1.20 -11.34 5.77
CA ALA A 128 -2.26 -12.27 6.13
C ALA A 128 -1.73 -13.71 6.22
N LEU A 129 -0.81 -14.09 5.34
CA LEU A 129 -0.13 -15.40 5.39
C LEU A 129 0.81 -15.49 6.61
N ILE A 130 1.64 -14.47 6.86
CA ILE A 130 2.56 -14.43 7.99
C ILE A 130 1.84 -14.58 9.33
N PHE A 131 0.71 -13.90 9.50
CA PHE A 131 -0.06 -13.90 10.75
C PHE A 131 -1.15 -14.98 10.81
N MET A 132 -1.35 -15.76 9.74
CA MET A 132 -2.52 -16.64 9.57
C MET A 132 -3.82 -15.89 9.92
N ALA A 133 -4.01 -14.73 9.30
CA ALA A 133 -5.01 -13.74 9.67
C ALA A 133 -6.43 -14.10 9.19
N HIS A 134 -6.94 -15.26 9.61
CA HIS A 134 -8.30 -15.73 9.27
C HIS A 134 -9.41 -14.79 9.78
N GLY A 135 -9.10 -13.91 10.73
CA GLY A 135 -10.01 -12.86 11.21
C GLY A 135 -10.07 -11.65 10.29
N GLY A 136 -9.23 -11.59 9.24
CA GLY A 136 -9.23 -10.57 8.21
C GLY A 136 -8.05 -9.58 8.26
N VAL A 137 -7.92 -8.84 7.17
CA VAL A 137 -7.01 -7.70 7.01
C VAL A 137 -7.82 -6.42 7.14
N TYR A 138 -7.34 -5.50 7.97
CA TYR A 138 -7.96 -4.20 8.21
C TYR A 138 -7.05 -3.09 7.73
N LEU A 139 -7.60 -2.18 6.93
CA LEU A 139 -6.91 -0.98 6.50
C LEU A 139 -7.29 0.18 7.43
N SER A 140 -6.27 0.84 7.96
CA SER A 140 -6.34 2.05 8.78
C SER A 140 -5.63 3.20 8.06
N GLY A 141 -5.58 4.37 8.70
CA GLY A 141 -4.88 5.55 8.18
C GLY A 141 -5.73 6.37 7.21
N GLY A 142 -5.24 7.58 6.93
CA GLY A 142 -5.98 8.56 6.14
C GLY A 142 -5.99 8.28 4.64
N ILE A 143 -5.00 7.56 4.11
CA ILE A 143 -4.87 7.34 2.66
C ILE A 143 -5.92 6.36 2.14
N PRO A 144 -6.11 5.14 2.71
CA PRO A 144 -7.11 4.19 2.20
C PRO A 144 -8.53 4.76 2.12
N VAL A 145 -8.88 5.66 3.05
CA VAL A 145 -10.18 6.36 3.03
C VAL A 145 -10.31 7.29 1.82
N ARG A 146 -9.24 8.02 1.48
CA ARG A 146 -9.22 8.95 0.34
C ARG A 146 -9.27 8.22 -1.01
N ILE A 147 -8.61 7.07 -1.11
CA ILE A 147 -8.52 6.29 -2.37
C ILE A 147 -9.48 5.10 -2.40
N LEU A 148 -10.56 5.14 -1.62
CA LEU A 148 -11.46 3.99 -1.43
C LEU A 148 -12.05 3.45 -2.74
N SER A 149 -12.35 4.32 -3.71
CA SER A 149 -12.81 3.92 -5.04
C SER A 149 -11.76 3.12 -5.80
N ALA A 150 -10.50 3.55 -5.79
CA ALA A 150 -9.38 2.82 -6.40
C ALA A 150 -9.18 1.45 -5.74
N LEU A 151 -9.24 1.37 -4.40
CA LEU A 151 -9.15 0.09 -3.67
C LEU A 151 -10.28 -0.88 -4.02
N LYS A 152 -11.46 -0.37 -4.38
CA LYS A 152 -12.63 -1.16 -4.77
C LYS A 152 -12.66 -1.53 -6.26
N ALA A 153 -11.80 -0.93 -7.08
CA ALA A 153 -11.78 -1.13 -8.54
C ALA A 153 -11.29 -2.53 -8.96
N GLY A 154 -10.67 -3.29 -8.04
CA GLY A 154 -10.29 -4.69 -8.23
C GLY A 154 -8.81 -4.97 -7.97
N SER A 155 -7.94 -4.00 -8.26
CA SER A 155 -6.47 -4.17 -8.23
C SER A 155 -5.92 -4.51 -6.84
N PHE A 156 -6.62 -4.13 -5.77
CA PHE A 156 -6.26 -4.54 -4.40
C PHE A 156 -6.33 -6.06 -4.17
N ARG A 157 -7.13 -6.80 -4.96
CA ARG A 157 -7.29 -8.26 -4.87
C ARG A 157 -6.69 -8.99 -6.07
N ALA A 158 -5.94 -8.30 -6.91
CA ALA A 158 -5.32 -8.87 -8.11
C ALA A 158 -4.09 -9.73 -7.80
#